data_AF-A9II58-F1
#
_entry.id   AF-A9II58-F1
#
_cell.length_a   1.000
_cell.length_b   1.000
_cell.length_c   1.000
_cell.angle_alpha   90.00
_cell.angle_beta   90.00
_cell.angle_gamma   90.00
#
_symmetry.space_group_name_H-M   'P 1'
#
loop_
_entity.id
_entity.type
_entity.pdbx_description
1 polymer ?
#
loop_
_entity_poly.entity_id
_entity_poly.type
_entity_poly.pdbx_seq_one_letter_code
_entity_poly.pdbx_strand_id
1 'polypeptide(L)'
;MDLNLLALETSSSRCGVALLRETAAGAEIGVLEHDGAQEHAERLLPMAGQLLDRAGLAPGDLHAVAFGQGPGGFTGLRVACGVAQGMGLALQVPVVPVVSHLAVAEQTQAGPGDLVVVALDARMNEVYLAVYERGADAASPWLARQAPMLISAAEAVAWATHHLPAWSPRAPWAAGDAWEVYAAEMTVPAGWRRSAASRPQAGAVARLARLAWLRGEAVAPELAAPLYVRDKVAFTTAERELGQGGNPRAASALPPAGTVLAPMVEADLDEVAALEAQVQAFPWTRGNFADALAAGYEARVLRHEGRLAGFCVAMLAPDVAHLLVIAVARQRHRQGLGSQLIDWCEQCARQRGLPALLLEVRPSNRGALAFYERRGFQRIGVRRGYYPAGQGQREDALVMQKTLARDGGGT
;
A
#
# COMPACT_ATOMS: atom_id res chain seq x y z
N MET A 1 0.58 -31.19 10.38
CA MET A 1 1.36 -30.41 11.36
C MET A 1 0.34 -29.83 12.31
N ASP A 2 0.54 -30.01 13.61
CA ASP A 2 -0.36 -29.38 14.57
C ASP A 2 0.06 -27.91 14.71
N LEU A 3 -0.89 -26.99 14.66
CA LEU A 3 -0.65 -25.55 14.77
C LEU A 3 -1.69 -24.92 15.68
N ASN A 4 -1.23 -24.29 16.75
CA ASN A 4 -2.05 -23.43 17.61
C ASN A 4 -1.56 -21.99 17.47
N LEU A 5 -2.43 -21.10 16.99
CA LEU A 5 -2.12 -19.70 16.74
C LEU A 5 -3.17 -18.80 17.38
N LEU A 6 -2.72 -17.84 18.17
CA LEU A 6 -3.59 -16.84 18.78
C LEU A 6 -3.52 -15.54 17.98
N ALA A 7 -4.65 -15.01 17.51
CA ALA A 7 -4.74 -13.79 16.73
C ALA A 7 -5.43 -12.67 17.51
N LEU A 8 -4.83 -11.48 17.50
CA LEU A 8 -5.32 -10.27 18.20
C LEU A 8 -5.70 -9.19 17.19
N GLU A 9 -6.89 -8.61 17.28
CA GLU A 9 -7.31 -7.51 16.40
C GLU A 9 -7.92 -6.38 17.23
N THR A 10 -7.35 -5.17 17.13
CA THR A 10 -7.76 -3.97 17.88
C THR A 10 -7.62 -2.68 17.07
N SER A 11 -7.48 -2.79 15.74
CA SER A 11 -7.31 -1.66 14.83
C SER A 11 -8.58 -0.83 14.62
N SER A 12 -9.75 -1.37 14.95
CA SER A 12 -11.04 -0.68 14.82
C SER A 12 -11.63 -0.32 16.19
N SER A 13 -12.91 0.07 16.26
CA SER A 13 -13.61 0.20 17.55
C SER A 13 -14.04 -1.14 18.17
N ARG A 14 -13.77 -2.25 17.47
CA ARG A 14 -13.95 -3.61 17.96
C ARG A 14 -12.59 -4.20 18.31
N CYS A 15 -12.51 -4.85 19.46
CA CYS A 15 -11.41 -5.76 19.79
C CYS A 15 -11.86 -7.21 19.68
N GLY A 16 -10.95 -8.07 19.26
CA GLY A 16 -11.21 -9.50 19.18
C GLY A 16 -9.95 -10.33 19.39
N VAL A 17 -10.17 -11.53 19.89
CA VAL A 17 -9.17 -12.59 19.95
C VAL A 17 -9.73 -13.81 19.23
N ALA A 18 -8.90 -14.46 18.44
CA ALA A 18 -9.21 -15.75 17.84
C ALA A 18 -8.12 -16.76 18.16
N LEU A 19 -8.51 -18.00 18.42
CA LEU A 19 -7.61 -19.13 18.57
C LEU A 19 -7.85 -20.06 17.38
N LEU A 20 -6.85 -20.18 16.51
CA LEU A 20 -6.84 -21.16 15.43
C LEU A 20 -6.11 -22.40 15.92
N ARG A 21 -6.74 -23.56 15.73
CA ARG A 21 -6.15 -24.87 15.99
C ARG A 21 -6.25 -25.69 14.72
N GLU A 22 -5.11 -26.16 14.25
CA GLU A 22 -5.05 -27.08 13.13
C GLU A 22 -4.42 -28.37 13.60
N THR A 23 -5.06 -29.48 13.24
CA THR A 23 -4.59 -30.83 13.51
C THR A 23 -4.74 -31.67 12.24
N ALA A 24 -4.34 -32.94 12.28
CA ALA A 24 -4.62 -33.89 11.20
C ALA A 24 -6.13 -34.00 10.85
N ALA A 25 -7.03 -33.66 11.78
CA ALA A 25 -8.48 -33.70 11.56
C ALA A 25 -9.05 -32.45 10.86
N GLY A 26 -8.26 -31.38 10.73
CA GLY A 26 -8.68 -30.11 10.13
C GLY A 26 -8.34 -28.88 10.99
N ALA A 27 -8.81 -27.72 10.54
CA ALA A 27 -8.62 -26.45 11.23
C ALA A 27 -9.93 -25.91 11.82
N GLU A 28 -9.89 -25.50 13.08
CA GLU A 28 -10.97 -24.85 13.81
C GLU A 28 -10.54 -23.45 14.28
N ILE A 29 -11.50 -22.53 14.41
CA ILE A 29 -11.26 -21.18 14.91
C ILE A 29 -12.32 -20.82 15.95
N GLY A 30 -11.89 -20.63 17.20
CA GLY A 30 -12.70 -20.00 18.25
C GLY A 30 -12.48 -18.50 18.26
N VAL A 31 -13.55 -17.70 18.41
CA VAL A 31 -13.47 -16.23 18.41
C VAL A 31 -14.22 -15.66 19.61
N LEU A 32 -13.63 -14.64 20.25
CA LEU A 32 -14.29 -13.75 21.19
C LEU A 32 -14.09 -12.31 20.73
N GLU A 33 -15.16 -11.53 20.69
CA GLU A 33 -15.13 -10.12 20.29
C GLU A 33 -15.83 -9.24 21.33
N HIS A 34 -15.39 -7.99 21.43
CA HIS A 34 -15.98 -6.96 22.27
C HIS A 34 -15.96 -5.62 21.53
N ASP A 35 -17.12 -4.96 21.44
CA ASP A 35 -17.23 -3.61 20.89
C ASP A 35 -16.92 -2.58 21.97
N GLY A 36 -15.84 -1.80 21.82
CA GLY A 36 -15.44 -0.79 22.80
C GLY A 36 -13.96 -0.40 22.73
N ALA A 37 -13.66 0.73 22.08
CA ALA A 37 -12.28 1.19 21.82
C ALA A 37 -11.43 1.47 23.06
N GLN A 38 -12.04 1.79 24.20
CA GLN A 38 -11.34 2.19 25.43
C GLN A 38 -10.92 1.01 26.32
N GLU A 39 -11.50 -0.17 26.10
CA GLU A 39 -11.31 -1.34 26.96
C GLU A 39 -10.38 -2.39 26.33
N HIS A 40 -9.80 -2.11 25.17
CA HIS A 40 -9.01 -3.10 24.40
C HIS A 40 -7.92 -3.77 25.24
N ALA A 41 -7.13 -2.99 25.98
CA ALA A 41 -6.02 -3.52 26.77
C ALA A 41 -6.50 -4.43 27.92
N GLU A 42 -7.65 -4.11 28.50
CA GLU A 42 -8.23 -4.85 29.63
C GLU A 42 -8.93 -6.14 29.18
N ARG A 43 -9.39 -6.20 27.92
CA ARG A 43 -10.18 -7.34 27.40
C ARG A 43 -9.36 -8.39 26.67
N LEU A 44 -8.27 -8.03 25.98
CA LEU A 44 -7.53 -8.97 25.12
C LEU A 44 -7.02 -10.21 25.88
N LEU A 45 -6.26 -10.02 26.96
CA LEU A 45 -5.67 -11.14 27.69
C LEU A 45 -6.73 -12.03 28.36
N PRO A 46 -7.79 -11.49 29.01
CA PRO A 46 -8.89 -12.32 29.49
C PRO A 46 -9.60 -13.13 28.39
N MET A 47 -9.83 -12.55 27.20
CA MET A 47 -10.43 -13.27 26.08
C MET A 47 -9.49 -14.38 25.55
N ALA A 48 -8.19 -14.11 25.48
CA ALA A 48 -7.19 -15.11 25.13
C ALA A 48 -7.18 -16.29 26.11
N GLY A 49 -7.16 -16.00 27.42
CA GLY A 49 -7.25 -17.02 28.48
C GLY A 49 -8.49 -17.88 28.34
N GLN A 50 -9.66 -17.27 28.15
CA GLN A 50 -10.91 -18.00 27.97
C GLN A 50 -10.89 -18.93 26.75
N LEU A 51 -10.30 -18.51 25.63
CA LEU A 51 -10.20 -19.35 24.43
C LEU A 51 -9.23 -20.53 24.63
N LEU A 52 -8.09 -20.29 25.30
CA LEU A 52 -7.14 -21.34 25.66
C LEU A 52 -7.76 -22.35 26.63
N ASP A 53 -8.46 -21.88 27.67
CA ASP A 53 -9.15 -22.72 28.63
C ASP A 53 -10.21 -23.60 27.96
N ARG A 54 -11.03 -23.03 27.06
CA ARG A 54 -12.04 -23.78 26.27
C ARG A 54 -11.42 -24.84 25.36
N ALA A 55 -10.21 -24.61 24.88
CA ALA A 55 -9.47 -25.55 24.05
C ALA A 55 -8.63 -26.56 24.86
N GLY A 56 -8.56 -26.40 26.18
CA GLY A 56 -7.70 -27.20 27.06
C GLY A 56 -6.21 -27.00 26.78
N LEU A 57 -5.81 -25.81 26.33
CA LEU A 57 -4.43 -25.48 26.01
C LEU A 57 -3.81 -24.58 27.08
N ALA A 58 -2.54 -24.80 27.38
CA ALA A 58 -1.71 -23.84 28.09
C ALA A 58 -1.15 -22.79 27.11
N PRO A 59 -0.77 -21.58 27.58
CA PRO A 59 -0.10 -20.60 26.73
C PRO A 59 1.15 -21.14 26.01
N GLY A 60 1.89 -22.05 26.65
CA GLY A 60 3.07 -22.70 26.07
C GLY A 60 2.78 -23.65 24.90
N ASP A 61 1.52 -24.00 24.65
CA ASP A 61 1.11 -24.82 23.50
C ASP A 61 0.91 -23.99 22.22
N LEU A 62 0.99 -22.65 22.33
CA LEU A 62 0.96 -21.77 21.17
C LEU A 62 2.25 -21.88 20.38
N HIS A 63 2.14 -21.85 19.06
CA HIS A 63 3.28 -21.85 18.14
C HIS A 63 3.59 -20.46 17.60
N ALA A 64 2.61 -19.57 17.60
CA ALA A 64 2.73 -18.19 17.14
C ALA A 64 1.63 -17.29 17.72
N VAL A 65 1.91 -15.99 17.77
CA VAL A 65 0.90 -14.96 18.07
C VAL A 65 0.77 -14.02 16.86
N ALA A 66 -0.42 -13.94 16.28
CA ALA A 66 -0.72 -13.02 15.21
C ALA A 66 -1.39 -11.75 15.71
N PHE A 67 -1.23 -10.66 14.95
CA PHE A 67 -1.91 -9.42 15.28
C PHE A 67 -2.30 -8.60 14.05
N GLY A 68 -3.41 -7.88 14.17
CA GLY A 68 -3.81 -6.82 13.24
C GLY A 68 -2.80 -5.67 13.28
N GLN A 69 -1.98 -5.58 12.23
CA GLN A 69 -0.92 -4.59 12.10
C GLN A 69 -1.45 -3.19 11.76
N GLY A 70 -2.70 -3.09 11.31
CA GLY A 70 -3.32 -1.86 10.81
C GLY A 70 -3.29 -1.72 9.29
N PRO A 71 -3.55 -0.51 8.77
CA PRO A 71 -3.79 0.74 9.50
C PRO A 71 -5.16 0.79 10.21
N GLY A 72 -5.29 1.69 11.19
CA GLY A 72 -6.47 1.82 12.05
C GLY A 72 -6.25 2.83 13.19
N GLY A 73 -7.02 2.69 14.28
CA GLY A 73 -6.95 3.54 15.47
C GLY A 73 -5.59 3.45 16.17
N PHE A 74 -4.92 4.59 16.35
CA PHE A 74 -3.53 4.66 16.82
C PHE A 74 -3.26 3.94 18.15
N THR A 75 -4.11 4.17 19.16
CA THR A 75 -4.01 3.49 20.45
C THR A 75 -4.26 1.99 20.30
N GLY A 76 -5.28 1.62 19.54
CA GLY A 76 -5.66 0.24 19.29
C GLY A 76 -4.54 -0.59 18.67
N LEU A 77 -3.89 -0.08 17.62
CA LEU A 77 -2.78 -0.79 16.96
C LEU A 77 -1.61 -1.10 17.91
N ARG A 78 -1.28 -0.18 18.80
CA ARG A 78 -0.21 -0.37 19.79
C ARG A 78 -0.57 -1.40 20.84
N VAL A 79 -1.85 -1.53 21.19
CA VAL A 79 -2.31 -2.55 22.13
C VAL A 79 -2.10 -3.95 21.54
N ALA A 80 -2.63 -4.27 20.35
CA ALA A 80 -2.42 -5.61 19.77
C ALA A 80 -0.95 -5.90 19.48
N CYS A 81 -0.21 -4.93 18.92
CA CYS A 81 1.23 -5.10 18.66
C CYS A 81 1.99 -5.35 19.97
N GLY A 82 1.81 -4.50 20.99
CA GLY A 82 2.51 -4.64 22.27
C GLY A 82 2.18 -5.93 23.02
N VAL A 83 0.91 -6.35 23.00
CA VAL A 83 0.48 -7.64 23.58
C VAL A 83 1.10 -8.80 22.81
N ALA A 84 1.08 -8.78 21.47
CA ALA A 84 1.72 -9.82 20.66
C ALA A 84 3.22 -9.90 20.92
N GLN A 85 3.92 -8.77 21.02
CA GLN A 85 5.33 -8.71 21.37
C GLN A 85 5.60 -9.30 22.76
N GLY A 86 4.84 -8.88 23.77
CA GLY A 86 4.98 -9.37 25.13
C GLY A 86 4.75 -10.88 25.23
N MET A 87 3.69 -11.39 24.60
CA MET A 87 3.40 -12.82 24.55
C MET A 87 4.47 -13.59 23.76
N GLY A 88 4.86 -13.10 22.59
CA GLY A 88 5.89 -13.72 21.75
C GLY A 88 7.22 -13.85 22.47
N LEU A 89 7.66 -12.79 23.17
CA LEU A 89 8.88 -12.80 23.98
C LEU A 89 8.78 -13.78 25.15
N ALA A 90 7.68 -13.74 25.91
CA ALA A 90 7.50 -14.57 27.10
C ALA A 90 7.40 -16.07 26.77
N LEU A 91 6.73 -16.41 25.67
CA LEU A 91 6.53 -17.78 25.21
C LEU A 91 7.63 -18.28 24.27
N GLN A 92 8.56 -17.40 23.88
CA GLN A 92 9.62 -17.67 22.90
C GLN A 92 9.05 -18.16 21.55
N VAL A 93 7.93 -17.58 21.14
CA VAL A 93 7.28 -17.86 19.85
C VAL A 93 7.35 -16.64 18.94
N PRO A 94 7.48 -16.84 17.62
CA PRO A 94 7.45 -15.72 16.67
C PRO A 94 6.04 -15.11 16.59
N VAL A 95 5.97 -13.94 15.95
CA VAL A 95 4.71 -13.23 15.74
C VAL A 95 4.40 -13.04 14.26
N VAL A 96 3.11 -12.98 13.94
CA VAL A 96 2.63 -12.88 12.54
C VAL A 96 1.83 -11.57 12.35
N PRO A 97 2.41 -10.55 11.72
CA PRO A 97 1.69 -9.31 11.42
C PRO A 97 0.71 -9.55 10.25
N VAL A 98 -0.53 -9.10 10.41
CA VAL A 98 -1.56 -9.18 9.36
C VAL A 98 -2.13 -7.80 9.09
N VAL A 99 -2.13 -7.37 7.83
CA VAL A 99 -2.73 -6.08 7.43
C VAL A 99 -4.24 -6.11 7.67
N SER A 100 -4.74 -5.14 8.44
CA SER A 100 -6.15 -5.13 8.87
C SER A 100 -7.13 -4.96 7.69
N HIS A 101 -6.75 -4.21 6.64
CA HIS A 101 -7.53 -4.14 5.40
C HIS A 101 -7.64 -5.48 4.67
N LEU A 102 -6.58 -6.30 4.71
CA LEU A 102 -6.61 -7.63 4.13
C LEU A 102 -7.56 -8.54 4.92
N ALA A 103 -7.60 -8.39 6.25
CA ALA A 103 -8.58 -9.09 7.09
C ALA A 103 -10.03 -8.71 6.77
N VAL A 104 -10.31 -7.48 6.34
CA VAL A 104 -11.64 -7.09 5.82
C VAL A 104 -11.91 -7.75 4.48
N ALA A 105 -10.95 -7.74 3.55
CA ALA A 105 -11.09 -8.41 2.26
C ALA A 105 -11.38 -9.92 2.39
N GLU A 106 -10.71 -10.58 3.33
CA GLU A 106 -10.90 -12.02 3.64
C GLU A 106 -12.29 -12.37 4.19
N GLN A 107 -13.05 -11.39 4.68
CA GLN A 107 -14.43 -11.58 5.13
C GLN A 107 -15.46 -11.45 3.98
N THR A 108 -15.02 -11.07 2.78
CA THR A 108 -15.91 -10.90 1.62
C THR A 108 -16.17 -12.22 0.90
N GLN A 109 -17.17 -12.23 0.02
CA GLN A 109 -17.50 -13.36 -0.86
C GLN A 109 -16.79 -13.27 -2.23
N ALA A 110 -15.67 -12.55 -2.30
CA ALA A 110 -14.92 -12.37 -3.54
C ALA A 110 -14.37 -13.71 -4.07
N GLY A 111 -14.69 -14.03 -5.31
CA GLY A 111 -14.15 -15.21 -6.02
C GLY A 111 -12.87 -14.87 -6.80
N PRO A 112 -12.14 -15.87 -7.33
CA PRO A 112 -10.93 -15.62 -8.11
C PRO A 112 -11.13 -14.60 -9.25
N GLY A 113 -10.25 -13.59 -9.31
CA GLY A 113 -10.27 -12.45 -10.23
C GLY A 113 -11.16 -11.28 -9.80
N ASP A 114 -11.88 -11.40 -8.68
CA ASP A 114 -12.62 -10.27 -8.10
C ASP A 114 -11.68 -9.30 -7.40
N LEU A 115 -11.93 -8.00 -7.58
CA LEU A 115 -11.31 -6.94 -6.79
C LEU A 115 -12.16 -6.61 -5.57
N VAL A 116 -11.51 -6.27 -4.46
CA VAL A 116 -12.13 -5.75 -3.24
C VAL A 116 -11.50 -4.41 -2.90
N VAL A 117 -12.30 -3.35 -2.96
CA VAL A 117 -11.95 -2.02 -2.49
C VAL A 117 -12.32 -1.93 -1.02
N VAL A 118 -11.30 -1.98 -0.17
CA VAL A 118 -11.45 -1.89 1.28
C VAL A 118 -11.21 -0.44 1.70
N ALA A 119 -12.21 0.17 2.33
CA ALA A 119 -12.13 1.53 2.87
C ALA A 119 -12.50 1.52 4.35
N LEU A 120 -11.57 1.89 5.22
CA LEU A 120 -11.78 2.03 6.67
C LEU A 120 -11.70 3.50 7.07
N ASP A 121 -12.56 3.91 8.00
CA ASP A 121 -12.61 5.29 8.49
C ASP A 121 -11.27 5.71 9.15
N ALA A 122 -10.61 6.72 8.60
CA ALA A 122 -9.38 7.30 9.14
C ALA A 122 -9.62 8.58 9.95
N ARG A 123 -10.90 8.93 10.20
CA ARG A 123 -11.41 10.19 10.75
C ARG A 123 -11.13 11.38 9.84
N MET A 124 -11.72 12.53 10.17
CA MET A 124 -11.42 13.82 9.52
C MET A 124 -11.73 13.84 8.01
N ASN A 125 -12.80 13.15 7.59
CA ASN A 125 -13.20 13.01 6.19
C ASN A 125 -12.13 12.33 5.32
N GLU A 126 -11.38 11.42 5.92
CA GLU A 126 -10.34 10.64 5.27
C GLU A 126 -10.56 9.16 5.52
N VAL A 127 -10.05 8.35 4.60
CA VAL A 127 -10.18 6.90 4.62
C VAL A 127 -8.82 6.26 4.42
N TYR A 128 -8.59 5.15 5.11
CA TYR A 128 -7.55 4.21 4.74
C TYR A 128 -8.11 3.34 3.62
N LEU A 129 -7.57 3.49 2.41
CA LEU A 129 -8.00 2.77 1.21
C LEU A 129 -6.97 1.72 0.81
N ALA A 130 -7.43 0.52 0.50
CA ALA A 130 -6.62 -0.55 -0.10
C ALA A 130 -7.43 -1.29 -1.16
N VAL A 131 -6.74 -1.90 -2.13
CA VAL A 131 -7.39 -2.75 -3.14
C VAL A 131 -6.67 -4.08 -3.24
N TYR A 132 -7.43 -5.15 -3.06
CA TYR A 132 -6.95 -6.52 -3.17
C TYR A 132 -7.65 -7.24 -4.30
N GLU A 133 -6.93 -8.12 -4.99
CA GLU A 133 -7.48 -9.08 -5.93
C GLU A 133 -7.47 -10.47 -5.31
N ARG A 134 -8.58 -11.19 -5.42
CA ARG A 134 -8.64 -12.59 -5.01
C ARG A 134 -7.96 -13.45 -6.07
N GLY A 135 -6.85 -14.10 -5.70
CA GLY A 135 -6.15 -15.08 -6.52
C GLY A 135 -6.87 -16.44 -6.57
N ALA A 136 -6.47 -17.27 -7.53
CA ALA A 136 -6.92 -18.67 -7.62
C ALA A 136 -6.10 -19.63 -6.74
N ASP A 137 -4.89 -19.22 -6.35
CA ASP A 137 -4.02 -20.00 -5.48
C ASP A 137 -4.48 -19.93 -4.02
N ALA A 138 -4.86 -21.08 -3.45
CA ALA A 138 -5.28 -21.16 -2.06
C ALA A 138 -4.16 -20.87 -1.05
N ALA A 139 -2.89 -21.06 -1.43
CA ALA A 139 -1.74 -20.76 -0.55
C ALA A 139 -1.41 -19.26 -0.48
N SER A 140 -1.75 -18.52 -1.55
CA SER A 140 -1.61 -17.07 -1.63
C SER A 140 -2.84 -16.44 -2.28
N PRO A 141 -3.99 -16.44 -1.57
CA PRO A 141 -5.29 -16.12 -2.16
C PRO A 141 -5.51 -14.63 -2.42
N TRP A 142 -4.56 -13.77 -2.06
CA TRP A 142 -4.72 -12.32 -2.18
C TRP A 142 -3.48 -11.68 -2.77
N LEU A 143 -3.71 -10.84 -3.79
CA LEU A 143 -2.72 -9.96 -4.37
C LEU A 143 -3.08 -8.51 -4.01
N ALA A 144 -2.17 -7.80 -3.36
CA ALA A 144 -2.34 -6.36 -3.11
C ALA A 144 -2.10 -5.58 -4.41
N ARG A 145 -3.17 -5.05 -5.01
CA ARG A 145 -3.10 -4.13 -6.16
C ARG A 145 -2.79 -2.70 -5.71
N GLN A 146 -3.32 -2.33 -4.55
CA GLN A 146 -2.99 -1.11 -3.83
C GLN A 146 -2.84 -1.43 -2.34
N ALA A 147 -1.62 -1.27 -1.81
CA ALA A 147 -1.38 -1.33 -0.37
C ALA A 147 -2.11 -0.17 0.35
N PRO A 148 -2.42 -0.29 1.66
CA PRO A 148 -3.16 0.74 2.37
C PRO A 148 -2.54 2.14 2.22
N MET A 149 -3.35 3.10 1.79
CA MET A 149 -3.00 4.51 1.66
C MET A 149 -4.03 5.41 2.36
N LEU A 150 -3.63 6.60 2.76
CA LEU A 150 -4.54 7.63 3.27
C LEU A 150 -5.03 8.48 2.10
N ILE A 151 -6.34 8.65 1.96
CA ILE A 151 -6.98 9.46 0.92
C ILE A 151 -8.19 10.18 1.50
N SER A 152 -8.57 11.32 0.93
CA SER A 152 -9.82 11.98 1.31
C SER A 152 -11.03 11.14 0.88
N ALA A 153 -12.10 11.13 1.69
CA ALA A 153 -13.32 10.40 1.37
C ALA A 153 -13.92 10.88 0.02
N ALA A 154 -13.85 12.18 -0.25
CA ALA A 154 -14.33 12.78 -1.49
C ALA A 154 -13.58 12.31 -2.76
N GLU A 155 -12.33 11.87 -2.64
CA GLU A 155 -11.53 11.41 -3.77
C GLU A 155 -11.57 9.88 -3.95
N ALA A 156 -11.97 9.12 -2.92
CA ALA A 156 -11.86 7.66 -2.90
C ALA A 156 -12.55 6.98 -4.08
N VAL A 157 -13.78 7.39 -4.42
CA VAL A 157 -14.55 6.80 -5.53
C VAL A 157 -13.95 7.16 -6.89
N ALA A 158 -13.58 8.43 -7.09
CA ALA A 158 -12.97 8.89 -8.33
C ALA A 158 -11.62 8.22 -8.58
N TRP A 159 -10.80 8.12 -7.53
CA TRP A 159 -9.53 7.41 -7.56
C TRP A 159 -9.74 5.94 -7.94
N ALA A 160 -10.63 5.24 -7.25
CA ALA A 160 -10.86 3.82 -7.53
C ALA A 160 -11.43 3.59 -8.94
N THR A 161 -12.37 4.43 -9.39
CA THR A 161 -12.92 4.34 -10.75
C THR A 161 -11.86 4.53 -11.83
N HIS A 162 -10.85 5.38 -11.57
CA HIS A 162 -9.73 5.58 -12.49
C HIS A 162 -8.77 4.39 -12.55
N HIS A 163 -8.42 3.81 -11.40
CA HIS A 163 -7.37 2.79 -11.32
C HIS A 163 -7.84 1.35 -11.54
N LEU A 164 -9.05 0.99 -11.09
CA LEU A 164 -9.55 -0.40 -11.13
C LEU A 164 -9.58 -1.02 -12.54
N PRO A 165 -9.97 -0.32 -13.62
CA PRO A 165 -10.01 -0.91 -14.97
C PRO A 165 -8.66 -1.43 -15.47
N ALA A 166 -7.55 -0.90 -14.94
CA ALA A 166 -6.21 -1.38 -15.27
C ALA A 166 -5.81 -2.67 -14.54
N TRP A 167 -6.63 -3.15 -13.60
CA TRP A 167 -6.36 -4.37 -12.82
C TRP A 167 -7.39 -5.47 -13.06
N SER A 168 -8.65 -5.11 -13.27
CA SER A 168 -9.71 -6.07 -13.60
C SER A 168 -10.84 -5.38 -14.36
N PRO A 169 -11.41 -6.03 -15.39
CA PRO A 169 -12.61 -5.53 -16.07
C PRO A 169 -13.90 -5.78 -15.25
N ARG A 170 -13.83 -6.54 -14.16
CA ARG A 170 -14.99 -6.89 -13.32
C ARG A 170 -15.31 -5.78 -12.33
N ALA A 171 -16.60 -5.62 -12.03
CA ALA A 171 -17.02 -4.72 -10.97
C ALA A 171 -16.53 -5.23 -9.59
N PRO A 172 -15.93 -4.35 -8.77
CA PRO A 172 -15.33 -4.74 -7.50
C PRO A 172 -16.39 -4.96 -6.41
N TRP A 173 -15.94 -5.48 -5.29
CA TRP A 173 -16.60 -5.39 -3.99
C TRP A 173 -16.21 -4.09 -3.28
N ALA A 174 -17.17 -3.43 -2.65
CA ALA A 174 -16.97 -2.36 -1.67
C ALA A 174 -17.10 -2.96 -0.26
N ALA A 175 -16.02 -2.90 0.53
CA ALA A 175 -15.97 -3.41 1.90
C ALA A 175 -15.34 -2.39 2.85
N GLY A 176 -15.66 -2.48 4.14
CA GLY A 176 -15.20 -1.57 5.18
C GLY A 176 -16.22 -0.50 5.59
N ASP A 177 -16.06 0.02 6.81
CA ASP A 177 -17.03 0.94 7.44
C ASP A 177 -17.08 2.34 6.83
N ALA A 178 -16.03 2.77 6.11
CA ALA A 178 -16.01 4.09 5.49
C ALA A 178 -17.12 4.30 4.43
N TRP A 179 -17.57 3.22 3.77
CA TRP A 179 -18.68 3.27 2.80
C TRP A 179 -20.03 3.60 3.43
N GLU A 180 -20.15 3.45 4.75
CA GLU A 180 -21.33 3.83 5.54
C GLU A 180 -21.10 5.17 6.22
N VAL A 181 -19.93 5.36 6.84
CA VAL A 181 -19.56 6.60 7.55
C VAL A 181 -19.58 7.82 6.62
N TYR A 182 -19.07 7.67 5.40
CA TYR A 182 -18.99 8.73 4.39
C TYR A 182 -19.93 8.46 3.21
N ALA A 183 -21.12 7.90 3.46
CA ALA A 183 -22.04 7.50 2.38
C ALA A 183 -22.44 8.64 1.43
N ALA A 184 -22.40 9.90 1.89
CA ALA A 184 -22.69 11.07 1.06
C ALA A 184 -21.57 11.35 0.04
N GLU A 185 -20.30 11.25 0.46
CA GLU A 185 -19.12 11.47 -0.38
C GLU A 185 -18.71 10.22 -1.17
N MET A 186 -18.94 9.04 -0.60
CA MET A 186 -18.52 7.74 -1.13
C MET A 186 -19.72 6.92 -1.57
N THR A 187 -20.53 7.48 -2.47
CA THR A 187 -21.62 6.72 -3.11
C THR A 187 -21.02 5.57 -3.91
N VAL A 188 -21.40 4.33 -3.55
CA VAL A 188 -20.95 3.12 -4.25
C VAL A 188 -21.42 3.17 -5.72
N PRO A 189 -20.50 3.15 -6.70
CA PRO A 189 -20.87 3.22 -8.12
C PRO A 189 -21.79 2.09 -8.57
N ALA A 190 -22.57 2.35 -9.62
CA ALA A 190 -23.42 1.34 -10.23
C ALA A 190 -22.61 0.10 -10.67
N GLY A 191 -23.13 -1.09 -10.36
CA GLY A 191 -22.49 -2.37 -10.67
C GLY A 191 -21.52 -2.89 -9.61
N TRP A 192 -21.04 -2.04 -8.69
CA TRP A 192 -20.21 -2.49 -7.57
C TRP A 192 -21.05 -3.28 -6.56
N ARG A 193 -20.45 -4.31 -5.96
CA ARG A 193 -21.10 -5.18 -4.97
C ARG A 193 -20.79 -4.70 -3.56
N ARG A 194 -21.79 -4.42 -2.73
CA ARG A 194 -21.56 -4.12 -1.30
C ARG A 194 -21.30 -5.41 -0.53
N SER A 195 -20.26 -5.42 0.31
CA SER A 195 -20.01 -6.47 1.29
C SER A 195 -20.56 -6.07 2.67
N ALA A 196 -20.97 -7.07 3.46
CA ALA A 196 -21.30 -6.89 4.87
C ALA A 196 -20.04 -6.79 5.77
N ALA A 197 -18.86 -7.05 5.23
CA ALA A 197 -17.60 -6.94 5.95
C ALA A 197 -17.27 -5.46 6.23
N SER A 198 -17.60 -4.99 7.44
CA SER A 198 -17.46 -3.60 7.86
C SER A 198 -16.13 -3.31 8.57
N ARG A 199 -15.63 -4.25 9.39
CA ARG A 199 -14.42 -4.07 10.21
C ARG A 199 -13.56 -5.33 10.21
N PRO A 200 -12.25 -5.24 10.46
CA PRO A 200 -11.41 -6.42 10.60
C PRO A 200 -11.86 -7.25 11.82
N GLN A 201 -11.90 -8.57 11.63
CA GLN A 201 -12.28 -9.53 12.67
C GLN A 201 -11.09 -10.43 13.01
N ALA A 202 -10.97 -10.82 14.29
CA ALA A 202 -9.86 -11.65 14.75
C ALA A 202 -9.83 -13.02 14.05
N GLY A 203 -10.98 -13.59 13.72
CA GLY A 203 -11.05 -14.85 12.96
C GLY A 203 -10.46 -14.75 11.56
N ALA A 204 -10.62 -13.60 10.88
CA ALA A 204 -10.01 -13.35 9.59
C ALA A 204 -8.49 -13.14 9.71
N VAL A 205 -8.05 -12.44 10.76
CA VAL A 205 -6.62 -12.32 11.11
C VAL A 205 -6.00 -13.71 11.32
N ALA A 206 -6.67 -14.60 12.06
CA ALA A 206 -6.18 -15.96 12.29
C ALA A 206 -6.02 -16.78 10.99
N ARG A 207 -7.01 -16.71 10.07
CA ARG A 207 -6.93 -17.39 8.76
C ARG A 207 -5.77 -16.89 7.92
N LEU A 208 -5.61 -15.57 7.82
CA LEU A 208 -4.51 -14.96 7.06
C LEU A 208 -3.16 -15.26 7.71
N ALA A 209 -3.08 -15.24 9.04
CA ALA A 209 -1.88 -15.55 9.78
C ALA A 209 -1.43 -17.00 9.60
N ARG A 210 -2.36 -17.96 9.51
CA ARG A 210 -2.05 -19.34 9.14
C ARG A 210 -1.40 -19.42 7.76
N LEU A 211 -1.92 -18.70 6.77
CA LEU A 211 -1.32 -18.68 5.43
C LEU A 211 0.08 -18.06 5.45
N ALA A 212 0.25 -16.94 6.15
CA ALA A 212 1.55 -16.30 6.34
C ALA A 212 2.56 -17.20 7.08
N TRP A 213 2.11 -17.93 8.10
CA TRP A 213 2.89 -18.95 8.81
C TRP A 213 3.43 -20.03 7.88
N LEU A 214 2.54 -20.60 7.05
CA LEU A 214 2.92 -21.64 6.07
C LEU A 214 3.90 -21.13 5.01
N ARG A 215 3.92 -19.82 4.74
CA ARG A 215 4.89 -19.17 3.85
C ARG A 215 6.17 -18.71 4.56
N GLY A 216 6.31 -18.94 5.86
CA GLY A 216 7.48 -18.53 6.64
C GLY A 216 7.58 -17.02 6.86
N GLU A 217 6.45 -16.30 6.86
CA GLU A 217 6.40 -14.84 7.01
C GLU A 217 6.31 -14.37 8.47
N ALA A 218 6.49 -15.29 9.43
CA ALA A 218 6.56 -14.95 10.84
C ALA A 218 7.86 -14.18 11.14
N VAL A 219 7.78 -13.23 12.08
CA VAL A 219 8.90 -12.38 12.47
C VAL A 219 9.24 -12.55 13.95
N ALA A 220 10.47 -12.18 14.33
CA ALA A 220 10.84 -12.09 15.73
C ALA A 220 9.99 -11.01 16.43
N PRO A 221 9.57 -11.20 17.70
CA PRO A 221 8.73 -10.25 18.42
C PRO A 221 9.25 -8.80 18.38
N GLU A 222 10.56 -8.58 18.54
CA GLU A 222 11.20 -7.27 18.53
C GLU A 222 11.15 -6.54 17.17
N LEU A 223 10.88 -7.27 16.08
CA LEU A 223 10.71 -6.70 14.74
C LEU A 223 9.26 -6.35 14.42
N ALA A 224 8.31 -6.72 15.29
CA ALA A 224 6.91 -6.39 15.11
C ALA A 224 6.68 -4.88 15.27
N ALA A 225 5.98 -4.30 14.30
CA ALA A 225 5.66 -2.88 14.31
C ALA A 225 4.26 -2.63 13.72
N PRO A 226 3.51 -1.63 14.21
CA PRO A 226 2.28 -1.18 13.56
C PRO A 226 2.54 -0.62 12.15
N LEU A 227 1.57 -0.79 11.26
CA LEU A 227 1.54 -0.20 9.92
C LEU A 227 0.92 1.20 10.00
N TYR A 228 1.77 2.22 10.10
CA TYR A 228 1.35 3.62 10.07
C TYR A 228 1.28 4.14 8.63
N VAL A 229 0.10 4.60 8.24
CA VAL A 229 -0.16 5.15 6.89
C VAL A 229 -0.36 6.68 6.91
N ARG A 230 -0.67 7.24 8.08
CA ARG A 230 -0.77 8.68 8.30
C ARG A 230 0.60 9.22 8.72
N ASP A 231 1.38 9.69 7.74
CA ASP A 231 2.74 10.19 7.95
C ASP A 231 2.82 11.39 8.91
N LYS A 232 1.80 12.24 8.91
CA LYS A 232 1.79 13.49 9.69
C LYS A 232 0.50 13.65 10.48
N VAL A 233 0.61 13.59 11.81
CA VAL A 233 -0.52 13.69 12.74
C VAL A 233 -0.67 15.09 13.35
N ALA A 234 0.35 15.94 13.25
CA ALA A 234 0.33 17.30 13.77
C ALA A 234 1.28 18.22 12.96
N PHE A 235 0.94 19.51 12.88
CA PHE A 235 1.86 20.55 12.42
C PHE A 235 2.92 20.85 13.49
N THR A 236 4.14 21.13 13.04
CA THR A 236 5.24 21.62 13.88
C THR A 236 4.94 23.03 14.41
N THR A 237 5.65 23.45 15.46
CA THR A 237 5.49 24.81 16.02
C THR A 237 5.68 25.89 14.95
N ALA A 238 6.73 25.79 14.13
CA ALA A 238 7.00 26.73 13.04
C ALA A 238 5.86 26.76 12.00
N GLU A 239 5.27 25.62 11.67
CA GLU A 239 4.13 25.56 10.74
C GLU A 239 2.87 26.19 11.32
N ARG A 240 2.64 26.04 12.63
CA ARG A 240 1.54 26.70 13.34
C ARG A 240 1.75 28.21 13.41
N GLU A 241 2.98 28.67 13.62
CA GLU A 241 3.35 30.09 13.55
C GLU A 241 3.15 30.67 12.15
N LEU A 242 3.29 29.85 11.10
CA LEU A 242 2.94 30.18 9.71
C LEU A 242 1.43 30.07 9.42
N GLY A 243 0.59 29.90 10.44
CA GLY A 243 -0.87 29.88 10.33
C GLY A 243 -1.48 28.51 10.04
N GLN A 244 -0.71 27.41 10.02
CA GLN A 244 -1.27 26.07 9.84
C GLN A 244 -1.92 25.57 11.14
N GLY A 245 -3.25 25.46 11.15
CA GLY A 245 -4.05 24.97 12.28
C GLY A 245 -4.70 23.62 12.00
N GLY A 246 -5.11 22.90 13.05
CA GLY A 246 -5.75 21.59 12.95
C GLY A 246 -4.77 20.46 12.65
N ASN A 247 -5.27 19.38 12.04
CA ASN A 247 -4.46 18.23 11.67
C ASN A 247 -4.08 18.29 10.18
N PRO A 248 -2.85 17.88 9.83
CA PRO A 248 -2.44 17.75 8.44
C PRO A 248 -3.40 16.83 7.67
N ARG A 249 -3.90 17.33 6.53
CA ARG A 249 -4.76 16.55 5.63
C ARG A 249 -3.92 15.65 4.73
N ALA A 250 -4.52 14.56 4.28
CA ALA A 250 -4.04 13.73 3.20
C ALA A 250 -3.73 14.62 1.99
N ALA A 251 -2.59 14.38 1.34
CA ALA A 251 -2.34 14.95 0.04
C ALA A 251 -3.39 14.40 -0.95
N SER A 252 -3.82 15.23 -1.89
CA SER A 252 -4.73 14.78 -2.94
C SER A 252 -4.14 13.57 -3.67
N ALA A 253 -4.92 12.50 -3.74
CA ALA A 253 -4.53 11.29 -4.47
C ALA A 253 -4.90 11.38 -5.96
N LEU A 254 -5.67 12.39 -6.34
CA LEU A 254 -5.99 12.71 -7.72
C LEU A 254 -5.04 13.79 -8.25
N PRO A 255 -4.74 13.79 -9.55
CA PRO A 255 -4.11 14.96 -10.15
C PRO A 255 -5.09 16.15 -10.09
N PRO A 256 -4.58 17.38 -10.04
CA PRO A 256 -5.43 18.56 -10.06
C PRO A 256 -6.27 18.59 -11.35
N ALA A 257 -7.48 19.16 -11.27
CA ALA A 257 -8.31 19.38 -12.46
C ALA A 257 -7.54 20.17 -13.53
N GLY A 258 -7.77 19.86 -14.81
CA GLY A 258 -7.03 20.48 -15.92
C GLY A 258 -5.63 19.92 -16.15
N THR A 259 -5.31 18.78 -15.53
CA THR A 259 -4.09 18.03 -15.84
C THR A 259 -4.29 17.14 -17.07
N VAL A 260 -3.37 17.24 -18.04
CA VAL A 260 -3.38 16.48 -19.29
C VAL A 260 -2.04 15.77 -19.46
N LEU A 261 -2.10 14.46 -19.65
CA LEU A 261 -0.94 13.63 -20.00
C LEU A 261 -0.95 13.40 -21.52
N ALA A 262 0.14 13.73 -22.20
CA ALA A 262 0.26 13.62 -23.65
C ALA A 262 1.62 13.04 -24.07
N PRO A 263 1.74 12.41 -25.26
CA PRO A 263 3.02 12.04 -25.85
C PRO A 263 3.97 13.24 -25.87
N MET A 264 5.20 13.03 -25.42
CA MET A 264 6.26 14.02 -25.59
C MET A 264 6.62 14.09 -27.08
N VAL A 265 6.68 15.30 -27.63
CA VAL A 265 7.07 15.54 -29.02
C VAL A 265 8.27 16.49 -29.10
N GLU A 266 8.85 16.63 -30.29
CA GLU A 266 10.02 17.51 -30.53
C GLU A 266 9.79 18.95 -30.03
N ALA A 267 8.56 19.46 -30.16
CA ALA A 267 8.19 20.81 -29.73
C ALA A 267 8.23 20.99 -28.19
N ASP A 268 8.21 19.92 -27.41
CA ASP A 268 8.28 19.98 -25.94
C ASP A 268 9.72 20.03 -25.42
N LEU A 269 10.72 19.66 -26.23
CA LEU A 269 12.06 19.32 -25.73
C LEU A 269 12.79 20.47 -25.03
N ASP A 270 12.60 21.70 -25.51
CA ASP A 270 13.22 22.87 -24.89
C ASP A 270 12.63 23.13 -23.50
N GLU A 271 11.30 22.99 -23.34
CA GLU A 271 10.59 23.17 -22.06
C GLU A 271 10.94 22.03 -21.08
N VAL A 272 11.01 20.79 -21.59
CA VAL A 272 11.37 19.59 -20.81
C VAL A 272 12.81 19.66 -20.30
N ALA A 273 13.77 20.00 -21.16
CA ALA A 273 15.17 20.15 -20.77
C ALA A 273 15.36 21.28 -19.74
N ALA A 274 14.61 22.38 -19.90
CA ALA A 274 14.63 23.48 -18.94
C ALA A 274 14.07 23.06 -17.56
N LEU A 275 12.98 22.28 -17.53
CA LEU A 275 12.43 21.74 -16.28
C LEU A 275 13.41 20.78 -15.62
N GLU A 276 14.01 19.86 -16.39
CA GLU A 276 14.98 18.88 -15.88
C GLU A 276 16.18 19.57 -15.22
N ALA A 277 16.73 20.62 -15.85
CA ALA A 277 17.84 21.40 -15.31
C ALA A 277 17.51 22.13 -13.99
N GLN A 278 16.23 22.43 -13.73
CA GLN A 278 15.80 23.02 -12.45
C GLN A 278 15.64 21.98 -11.34
N VAL A 279 15.40 20.71 -11.70
CA VAL A 279 15.11 19.64 -10.73
C VAL A 279 16.36 18.83 -10.41
N GLN A 280 17.18 18.49 -11.40
CA GLN A 280 18.34 17.61 -11.25
C GLN A 280 19.67 18.37 -11.16
N ALA A 281 20.59 17.83 -10.35
CA ALA A 281 21.96 18.33 -10.27
C ALA A 281 22.79 17.99 -11.52
N PHE A 282 22.46 16.90 -12.22
CA PHE A 282 23.10 16.43 -13.44
C PHE A 282 22.02 16.07 -14.47
N PRO A 283 21.40 17.09 -15.10
CA PRO A 283 20.20 16.93 -15.92
C PRO A 283 20.50 16.28 -17.27
N TRP A 284 19.52 15.58 -17.83
CA TRP A 284 19.50 15.28 -19.27
C TRP A 284 19.45 16.58 -20.07
N THR A 285 20.19 16.61 -21.18
CA THR A 285 20.17 17.70 -22.16
C THR A 285 19.01 17.53 -23.13
N ARG A 286 18.64 18.59 -23.85
CA ARG A 286 17.70 18.53 -24.98
C ARG A 286 18.06 17.41 -25.97
N GLY A 287 19.35 17.24 -26.26
CA GLY A 287 19.86 16.18 -27.15
C GLY A 287 19.54 14.78 -26.61
N ASN A 288 19.70 14.54 -25.30
CA ASN A 288 19.35 13.25 -24.70
C ASN A 288 17.86 12.92 -24.85
N PHE A 289 16.98 13.91 -24.72
CA PHE A 289 15.55 13.70 -24.95
C PHE A 289 15.23 13.44 -26.43
N ALA A 290 15.86 14.19 -27.35
CA ALA A 290 15.69 13.97 -28.78
C ALA A 290 16.14 12.55 -29.19
N ASP A 291 17.30 12.11 -28.70
CA ASP A 291 17.83 10.77 -28.93
C ASP A 291 16.88 9.69 -28.41
N ALA A 292 16.29 9.90 -27.22
CA ALA A 292 15.30 8.98 -26.65
C ALA A 292 14.04 8.87 -27.53
N LEU A 293 13.51 9.99 -28.03
CA LEU A 293 12.36 9.98 -28.94
C LEU A 293 12.70 9.27 -30.26
N ALA A 294 13.88 9.55 -30.83
CA ALA A 294 14.34 8.92 -32.06
C ALA A 294 14.56 7.40 -31.91
N ALA A 295 14.99 6.95 -30.72
CA ALA A 295 15.12 5.54 -30.36
C ALA A 295 13.77 4.84 -30.10
N GLY A 296 12.65 5.56 -30.15
CA GLY A 296 11.31 5.02 -29.91
C GLY A 296 11.00 4.75 -28.44
N TYR A 297 11.68 5.44 -27.51
CA TYR A 297 11.34 5.34 -26.10
C TYR A 297 9.98 5.96 -25.82
N GLU A 298 9.26 5.38 -24.86
CA GLU A 298 7.94 5.83 -24.45
C GLU A 298 8.11 7.07 -23.56
N ALA A 299 7.70 8.22 -24.07
CA ALA A 299 7.85 9.50 -23.38
C ALA A 299 6.51 10.24 -23.26
N ARG A 300 6.31 10.89 -22.10
CA ARG A 300 5.12 11.70 -21.82
C ARG A 300 5.48 13.03 -21.18
N VAL A 301 4.71 14.05 -21.55
CA VAL A 301 4.62 15.31 -20.84
C VAL A 301 3.31 15.38 -20.07
N LEU A 302 3.37 15.95 -18.87
CA LEU A 302 2.23 16.22 -18.02
C LEU A 302 2.06 17.73 -17.92
N ARG A 303 0.94 18.24 -18.42
CA ARG A 303 0.60 19.67 -18.39
C ARG A 303 -0.52 19.92 -17.40
N HIS A 304 -0.41 20.99 -16.61
CA HIS A 304 -1.46 21.48 -15.73
C HIS A 304 -1.84 22.89 -16.18
N GLU A 305 -3.11 23.10 -16.55
CA GLU A 305 -3.59 24.38 -17.12
C GLU A 305 -2.74 24.83 -18.32
N GLY A 306 -2.38 23.88 -19.19
CA GLY A 306 -1.56 24.10 -20.39
C GLY A 306 -0.05 24.25 -20.17
N ARG A 307 0.42 24.38 -18.93
CA ARG A 307 1.85 24.56 -18.60
C ARG A 307 2.51 23.23 -18.24
N LEU A 308 3.77 23.02 -18.63
CA LEU A 308 4.49 21.80 -18.27
C LEU A 308 4.64 21.71 -16.75
N ALA A 309 4.12 20.62 -16.19
CA ALA A 309 4.14 20.32 -14.77
C ALA A 309 5.07 19.15 -14.43
N GLY A 310 5.31 18.25 -15.40
CA GLY A 310 6.28 17.18 -15.27
C GLY A 310 6.41 16.37 -16.57
N PHE A 311 7.29 15.38 -16.56
CA PHE A 311 7.50 14.47 -17.67
C PHE A 311 8.09 13.14 -17.19
N CYS A 312 8.03 12.11 -18.04
CA CYS A 312 8.79 10.88 -17.87
C CYS A 312 9.24 10.30 -19.21
N VAL A 313 10.30 9.50 -19.17
CA VAL A 313 10.80 8.69 -20.29
C VAL A 313 11.07 7.27 -19.81
N ALA A 314 10.49 6.30 -20.49
CA ALA A 314 10.67 4.88 -20.23
C ALA A 314 11.16 4.15 -21.48
N MET A 315 12.15 3.28 -21.31
CA MET A 315 12.60 2.35 -22.33
C MET A 315 11.93 0.99 -22.09
N LEU A 316 11.33 0.41 -23.12
CA LEU A 316 10.73 -0.91 -23.04
C LEU A 316 11.76 -1.96 -23.47
N ALA A 317 12.33 -2.69 -22.51
CA ALA A 317 13.17 -3.85 -22.78
C ALA A 317 12.32 -5.12 -22.90
N PRO A 318 12.85 -6.24 -23.45
CA PRO A 318 12.07 -7.46 -23.67
C PRO A 318 11.43 -8.07 -22.41
N ASP A 319 12.04 -7.86 -21.25
CA ASP A 319 11.67 -8.48 -19.97
C ASP A 319 11.28 -7.47 -18.89
N VAL A 320 11.48 -6.17 -19.11
CA VAL A 320 11.21 -5.13 -18.13
C VAL A 320 11.00 -3.77 -18.78
N ALA A 321 10.13 -2.93 -18.21
CA ALA A 321 10.10 -1.51 -18.54
C ALA A 321 11.10 -0.77 -17.65
N HIS A 322 12.00 0.02 -18.22
CA HIS A 322 12.99 0.80 -17.49
C HIS A 322 12.59 2.28 -17.50
N LEU A 323 12.19 2.81 -16.35
CA LEU A 323 11.98 4.25 -16.15
C LEU A 323 13.35 4.94 -16.07
N LEU A 324 13.71 5.69 -17.12
CA LEU A 324 15.03 6.31 -17.26
C LEU A 324 15.10 7.68 -16.57
N VAL A 325 14.07 8.50 -16.75
CA VAL A 325 13.98 9.83 -16.13
C VAL A 325 12.53 10.18 -15.83
N ILE A 326 12.32 10.84 -14.70
CA ILE A 326 11.03 11.38 -14.26
C ILE A 326 11.29 12.67 -13.48
N ALA A 327 10.53 13.71 -13.80
CA ALA A 327 10.60 14.97 -13.08
C ALA A 327 9.23 15.63 -12.97
N VAL A 328 9.02 16.33 -11.87
CA VAL A 328 7.88 17.21 -11.63
C VAL A 328 8.44 18.56 -11.20
N ALA A 329 7.88 19.66 -11.71
CA ALA A 329 8.27 21.01 -11.33
C ALA A 329 8.18 21.18 -9.80
N ARG A 330 9.23 21.73 -9.16
CA ARG A 330 9.32 21.83 -7.68
C ARG A 330 8.11 22.50 -7.03
N GLN A 331 7.58 23.54 -7.67
CA GLN A 331 6.40 24.29 -7.20
C GLN A 331 5.09 23.47 -7.25
N ARG A 332 5.09 22.34 -7.97
CA ARG A 332 3.94 21.44 -8.18
C ARG A 332 4.12 20.09 -7.46
N HIS A 333 5.13 19.96 -6.58
CA HIS A 333 5.34 18.74 -5.81
C HIS A 333 4.19 18.50 -4.82
N ARG A 334 3.96 17.21 -4.48
CA ARG A 334 2.93 16.74 -3.54
C ARG A 334 1.48 17.04 -3.98
N GLN A 335 1.25 17.16 -5.28
CA GLN A 335 -0.06 17.35 -5.90
C GLN A 335 -0.48 16.12 -6.74
N GLY A 336 0.01 14.92 -6.42
CA GLY A 336 -0.33 13.70 -7.17
C GLY A 336 0.31 13.53 -8.56
N LEU A 337 0.91 14.58 -9.13
CA LEU A 337 1.48 14.56 -10.49
C LEU A 337 2.56 13.48 -10.73
N GLY A 338 3.43 13.25 -9.75
CA GLY A 338 4.44 12.19 -9.83
C GLY A 338 3.82 10.79 -9.83
N SER A 339 2.74 10.60 -9.07
CA SER A 339 1.96 9.35 -9.08
C SER A 339 1.37 9.10 -10.45
N GLN A 340 0.78 10.12 -11.08
CA GLN A 340 0.19 9.99 -12.42
C GLN A 340 1.20 9.58 -13.50
N LEU A 341 2.42 10.12 -13.45
CA LEU A 341 3.51 9.71 -14.36
C LEU A 341 3.92 8.25 -14.13
N ILE A 342 4.00 7.80 -12.87
CA ILE A 342 4.30 6.40 -12.53
C ILE A 342 3.14 5.47 -12.91
N ASP A 343 1.89 5.85 -12.64
CA ASP A 343 0.70 5.10 -13.03
C ASP A 343 0.66 4.86 -14.54
N TRP A 344 1.00 5.88 -15.32
CA TRP A 344 1.13 5.73 -16.77
C TRP A 344 2.26 4.78 -17.17
N CYS A 345 3.44 4.85 -16.53
CA CYS A 345 4.54 3.93 -16.81
C CYS A 345 4.16 2.47 -16.50
N GLU A 346 3.48 2.24 -15.37
CA GLU A 346 2.97 0.93 -15.00
C GLU A 346 1.93 0.42 -16.01
N GLN A 347 1.02 1.28 -16.46
CA GLN A 347 0.01 0.92 -17.46
C GLN A 347 0.64 0.62 -18.83
N CYS A 348 1.61 1.42 -19.26
CA CYS A 348 2.37 1.19 -20.49
C CYS A 348 3.08 -0.18 -20.47
N ALA A 349 3.74 -0.50 -19.35
CA ALA A 349 4.39 -1.80 -19.16
C ALA A 349 3.38 -2.96 -19.22
N ARG A 350 2.23 -2.83 -18.55
CA ARG A 350 1.15 -3.83 -18.56
C ARG A 350 0.59 -4.07 -19.96
N GLN A 351 0.29 -3.01 -20.71
CA GLN A 351 -0.20 -3.09 -22.08
C GLN A 351 0.78 -3.80 -23.02
N ARG A 352 2.07 -3.75 -22.71
CA ARG A 352 3.15 -4.42 -23.45
C ARG A 352 3.47 -5.82 -22.92
N GLY A 353 2.73 -6.30 -21.91
CA GLY A 353 2.93 -7.62 -21.29
C GLY A 353 4.20 -7.74 -20.44
N LEU A 354 4.81 -6.62 -20.06
CA LEU A 354 6.05 -6.63 -19.29
C LEU A 354 5.77 -6.89 -17.80
N PRO A 355 6.52 -7.82 -17.16
CA PRO A 355 6.24 -8.27 -15.80
C PRO A 355 6.72 -7.32 -14.70
N ALA A 356 7.45 -6.26 -15.05
CA ALA A 356 8.04 -5.36 -14.06
C ALA A 356 8.34 -3.96 -14.61
N LEU A 357 8.43 -2.99 -13.69
CA LEU A 357 8.98 -1.65 -13.91
C LEU A 357 10.23 -1.49 -13.03
N LEU A 358 11.34 -1.07 -13.64
CA LEU A 358 12.65 -0.90 -13.01
C LEU A 358 13.09 0.56 -13.08
N LEU A 359 13.79 1.02 -12.03
CA LEU A 359 14.40 2.36 -11.99
C LEU A 359 15.69 2.36 -11.17
N GLU A 360 16.50 3.39 -11.38
CA GLU A 360 17.59 3.77 -10.50
C GLU A 360 17.27 5.07 -9.74
N VAL A 361 17.69 5.13 -8.49
CA VAL A 361 17.56 6.32 -7.65
C VAL A 361 18.80 6.53 -6.78
N ARG A 362 19.17 7.80 -6.59
CA ARG A 362 20.28 8.19 -5.70
C ARG A 362 19.96 7.86 -4.24
N PRO A 363 20.87 7.22 -3.48
CA PRO A 363 20.75 7.08 -2.02
C PRO A 363 20.49 8.41 -1.28
N SER A 364 21.05 9.51 -1.78
CA SER A 364 20.85 10.86 -1.22
C SER A 364 19.43 11.42 -1.47
N ASN A 365 18.70 10.92 -2.46
CA ASN A 365 17.35 11.39 -2.78
C ASN A 365 16.30 10.66 -1.93
N ARG A 366 16.30 10.97 -0.63
CA ARG A 366 15.39 10.36 0.37
C ARG A 366 13.92 10.56 0.02
N GLY A 367 13.57 11.68 -0.60
CA GLY A 367 12.20 11.97 -1.04
C GLY A 367 11.72 11.03 -2.14
N ALA A 368 12.54 10.81 -3.17
CA ALA A 368 12.21 9.88 -4.26
C ALA A 368 12.21 8.42 -3.78
N LEU A 369 13.15 8.03 -2.91
CA LEU A 369 13.17 6.69 -2.31
C LEU A 369 11.87 6.36 -1.58
N ALA A 370 11.45 7.22 -0.65
CA ALA A 370 10.21 7.03 0.08
C ALA A 370 8.98 7.05 -0.84
N PHE A 371 9.02 7.85 -1.91
CA PHE A 371 7.97 7.84 -2.93
C PHE A 371 7.88 6.49 -3.66
N TYR A 372 9.00 5.93 -4.13
CA TYR A 372 9.01 4.64 -4.82
C TYR A 372 8.65 3.47 -3.90
N GLU A 373 9.14 3.45 -2.66
CA GLU A 373 8.78 2.44 -1.66
C GLU A 373 7.27 2.41 -1.41
N ARG A 374 6.64 3.57 -1.21
CA ARG A 374 5.17 3.69 -1.07
C ARG A 374 4.42 3.24 -2.32
N ARG A 375 5.04 3.37 -3.49
CA ARG A 375 4.49 2.90 -4.78
C ARG A 375 4.70 1.40 -5.01
N GLY A 376 5.32 0.69 -4.07
CA GLY A 376 5.51 -0.76 -4.11
C GLY A 376 6.80 -1.20 -4.80
N PHE A 377 7.74 -0.28 -5.04
CA PHE A 377 9.07 -0.65 -5.54
C PHE A 377 9.91 -1.23 -4.41
N GLN A 378 10.62 -2.31 -4.70
CA GLN A 378 11.55 -2.96 -3.80
C GLN A 378 12.98 -2.81 -4.32
N ARG A 379 13.94 -2.62 -3.42
CA ARG A 379 15.36 -2.58 -3.78
C ARG A 379 15.83 -3.98 -4.16
N ILE A 380 16.38 -4.12 -5.37
CA ILE A 380 16.90 -5.39 -5.89
C ILE A 380 18.44 -5.38 -6.06
N GLY A 381 19.08 -4.21 -5.98
CA GLY A 381 20.52 -4.12 -6.16
C GLY A 381 21.10 -2.74 -5.94
N VAL A 382 22.41 -2.62 -6.20
CA VAL A 382 23.17 -1.37 -6.17
C VAL A 382 24.12 -1.32 -7.36
N ARG A 383 24.10 -0.22 -8.12
CA ARG A 383 25.13 0.09 -9.12
C ARG A 383 26.17 1.01 -8.48
N ARG A 384 27.39 0.50 -8.29
CA ARG A 384 28.45 1.26 -7.63
C ARG A 384 28.94 2.42 -8.49
N GLY A 385 29.11 3.59 -7.88
CA GLY A 385 29.57 4.80 -8.54
C GLY A 385 28.76 5.11 -9.80
N TYR A 386 27.45 4.95 -9.79
CA TYR A 386 26.64 5.14 -10.99
C TYR A 386 26.46 6.61 -11.35
N TYR A 387 26.12 7.45 -10.37
CA TYR A 387 25.81 8.85 -10.60
C TYR A 387 27.01 9.78 -10.38
N PRO A 388 27.13 10.89 -11.11
CA PRO A 388 28.05 11.97 -10.74
C PRO A 388 27.60 12.64 -9.42
N ALA A 389 28.55 13.01 -8.56
CA ALA A 389 28.30 13.67 -7.26
C ALA A 389 29.01 15.04 -7.11
N GLY A 390 29.65 15.52 -8.17
CA GLY A 390 30.45 16.75 -8.17
C GLY A 390 31.90 16.51 -7.75
N GLN A 391 32.80 17.45 -8.08
CA GLN A 391 34.24 17.37 -7.74
C GLN A 391 34.92 16.04 -8.12
N GLY A 392 34.51 15.42 -9.23
CA GLY A 392 35.04 14.13 -9.69
C GLY A 392 34.56 12.91 -8.89
N GLN A 393 33.72 13.10 -7.87
CA GLN A 393 33.16 12.01 -7.07
C GLN A 393 31.96 11.37 -7.76
N ARG A 394 31.69 10.11 -7.40
CA ARG A 394 30.53 9.35 -7.88
C ARG A 394 29.72 8.81 -6.69
N GLU A 395 28.42 8.81 -6.85
CA GLU A 395 27.45 8.25 -5.91
C GLU A 395 26.89 6.94 -6.49
N ASP A 396 26.63 5.96 -5.62
CA ASP A 396 25.95 4.73 -6.01
C ASP A 396 24.52 5.01 -6.50
N ALA A 397 23.92 4.06 -7.21
CA ALA A 397 22.50 4.03 -7.48
C ALA A 397 21.86 2.81 -6.84
N LEU A 398 20.73 3.03 -6.16
CA LEU A 398 19.86 1.94 -5.73
C LEU A 398 19.00 1.52 -6.92
N VAL A 399 19.06 0.23 -7.27
CA VAL A 399 18.20 -0.34 -8.31
C VAL A 399 16.92 -0.83 -7.63
N MET A 400 15.79 -0.28 -8.06
CA MET A 400 14.48 -0.63 -7.51
C MET A 400 13.58 -1.20 -8.61
N GLN A 401 12.77 -2.19 -8.25
CA GLN A 401 11.85 -2.87 -9.14
C GLN A 401 10.47 -3.00 -8.49
N LYS A 402 9.42 -2.78 -9.29
CA LYS A 402 8.05 -3.14 -8.96
C LYS A 402 7.59 -4.25 -9.89
N THR A 403 7.23 -5.41 -9.32
CA THR A 403 6.60 -6.49 -10.08
C THR A 403 5.17 -6.11 -10.43
N LEU A 404 4.82 -6.26 -11.69
CA LEU A 404 3.48 -5.99 -12.23
C LEU A 404 2.81 -7.35 -12.43
N ALA A 405 1.70 -7.61 -11.73
CA ALA A 405 0.93 -8.82 -11.98
C ALA A 405 0.49 -8.87 -13.45
N ARG A 406 0.74 -10.00 -14.12
CA ARG A 406 0.25 -10.23 -15.48
C ARG A 406 -1.27 -10.15 -15.45
N ASP A 407 -1.85 -9.38 -16.37
CA ASP A 407 -3.27 -9.49 -16.64
C ASP A 407 -3.47 -10.92 -17.15
N GLY A 408 -4.29 -11.70 -16.45
CA GLY A 408 -4.59 -13.09 -16.80
C GLY A 408 -5.39 -13.16 -18.10
N GLY A 409 -4.74 -12.90 -19.23
CA GLY A 409 -5.22 -13.23 -20.56
C GLY A 409 -4.81 -14.66 -20.88
N GLY A 410 -5.68 -15.61 -20.53
CA GLY A 410 -5.60 -16.95 -21.09
C GLY A 410 -5.76 -16.87 -22.61
N THR A 411 -4.84 -17.53 -23.32
CA THR A 411 -5.03 -17.99 -24.70
C THR A 411 -6.24 -18.90 -24.80
#